data_AF-A0A7C2NTV0-F1
#
_entry.id   AF-A0A7C2NTV0-F1
#
_cell.length_a   1.000
_cell.length_b   1.000
_cell.length_c   1.000
_cell.angle_alpha   90.00
_cell.angle_beta   90.00
_cell.angle_gamma   90.00
#
_symmetry.space_group_name_H-M   'P 1'
#
loop_
_entity.id
_entity.type
_entity.pdbx_description
1 polymer ?
#
loop_
_entity_poly.entity_id
_entity_poly.type
_entity_poly.pdbx_seq_one_letter_code
_entity_poly.pdbx_strand_id
1 'polypeptide(L)'
;MTLSMYADGELFGSDAAALERHASACAACRARIEELREESVVLRAALRHADELAPIPRFAPPPRARDFVVLALAVALIGGFSKAFWSTVAAAIPTELTWVSPLKSGTLFERAVDVLAFTFYEAPTMLTAVTNFIGAALVLAFIAWLALSTARPRAFAGLAASLLAVAVAIGLPSPGHALELRRSNDAVTIAAGETIDDTVLVMSRIVSVDGTINGDLIALGQEVTVRGNVTGNLVTAAQLVTVEGTIGGTVIGSAESLSVTNTRIGRDLYGFANNIEIAAGTNVSGNAVTAANTVNLDGRVGIDFKGFGSRLNVSGAVEGDVEGHADSIAVLSTARIGGNVTGHVDEAGDLDISSGAVVGGNVDEQIVEREERRNRYLTVRYYVDQIVRLGAAFLTGVLLLWLFPVLRSVSLPDATAVVRSGAIGLTAAVTLPVAALILCVTIVGLPLGVLTFLIGAVALYFSKTVVAQTIGRAILRDPENPPHFAATLITGLVVVIVAVNLPFIGGIANVVLTLVGLGIIVSLVLARFNRDAPA
;
A
#
# COMPACT_ATOMS: atom_id res chain seq x y z
N MET A 1 -45.74 -56.20 24.68
CA MET A 1 -45.51 -55.83 23.27
C MET A 1 -46.82 -55.64 22.51
N THR A 2 -47.80 -56.56 22.59
CA THR A 2 -49.10 -56.39 21.92
C THR A 2 -49.93 -55.21 22.46
N LEU A 3 -49.96 -55.00 23.79
CA LEU A 3 -50.63 -53.85 24.42
C LEU A 3 -50.01 -52.50 24.01
N SER A 4 -48.68 -52.43 23.89
CA SER A 4 -47.97 -51.21 23.48
C SER A 4 -48.19 -50.90 22.00
N MET A 5 -48.11 -51.91 21.12
CA MET A 5 -48.42 -51.74 19.69
C MET A 5 -49.87 -51.28 19.47
N TYR A 6 -50.82 -51.76 20.27
CA TYR A 6 -52.20 -51.29 20.21
C TYR A 6 -52.36 -49.86 20.77
N ALA A 7 -51.66 -49.51 21.85
CA ALA A 7 -51.65 -48.16 22.41
C ALA A 7 -51.10 -47.12 21.41
N ASP A 8 -50.08 -47.48 20.63
CA ASP A 8 -49.45 -46.63 19.62
C ASP A 8 -50.23 -46.55 18.29
N GLY A 9 -51.23 -47.41 18.10
CA GLY A 9 -52.05 -47.47 16.87
C GLY A 9 -51.46 -48.33 15.75
N GLU A 10 -50.43 -49.14 16.04
CA GLU A 10 -49.69 -49.97 15.09
C GLU A 10 -50.17 -51.44 15.04
N LEU A 11 -51.16 -51.80 15.87
CA LEU A 11 -51.78 -53.12 15.85
C LEU A 11 -53.06 -53.09 14.98
N PHE A 12 -53.09 -53.88 13.92
CA PHE A 12 -54.19 -53.91 12.95
C PHE A 12 -54.83 -55.30 12.82
N GLY A 13 -56.03 -55.36 12.25
CA GLY A 13 -56.69 -56.62 11.89
C GLY A 13 -57.29 -57.40 13.06
N SER A 14 -57.28 -58.73 12.97
CA SER A 14 -57.92 -59.64 13.93
C SER A 14 -57.39 -59.51 15.36
N ASP A 15 -56.10 -59.16 15.50
CA ASP A 15 -55.41 -59.11 16.78
C ASP A 15 -55.80 -57.86 17.57
N ALA A 16 -56.02 -56.73 16.87
CA ALA A 16 -56.56 -55.52 17.47
C ALA A 16 -57.99 -55.76 17.98
N ALA A 17 -58.84 -56.40 17.19
CA ALA A 17 -60.22 -56.71 17.56
C ALA A 17 -60.31 -57.77 18.69
N ALA A 18 -59.36 -58.69 18.78
CA ALA A 18 -59.27 -59.64 19.90
C ALA A 18 -58.85 -58.94 21.20
N LEU A 19 -57.88 -58.03 21.12
CA LEU A 19 -57.39 -57.27 22.26
C LEU A 19 -58.43 -56.29 22.80
N GLU A 20 -59.20 -55.64 21.92
CA GLU A 20 -60.27 -54.71 22.29
C GLU A 20 -61.43 -55.44 23.01
N ARG A 21 -61.81 -56.63 22.52
CA ARG A 21 -62.77 -57.50 23.20
C ARG A 21 -62.27 -57.99 24.55
N HIS A 22 -60.96 -58.17 24.72
CA HIS A 22 -60.38 -58.55 26.01
C HIS A 22 -60.32 -57.35 26.97
N ALA A 23 -59.96 -56.17 26.49
CA ALA A 23 -59.86 -54.94 27.29
C ALA A 23 -61.23 -54.42 27.77
N SER A 24 -62.33 -54.77 27.07
CA SER A 24 -63.69 -54.47 27.55
C SER A 24 -64.09 -55.29 28.78
N ALA A 25 -63.51 -56.49 28.97
CA ALA A 25 -63.77 -57.36 30.10
C ALA A 25 -62.70 -57.30 31.21
N CYS A 26 -61.45 -56.91 30.89
CA CYS A 26 -60.33 -56.87 31.84
C CYS A 26 -59.94 -55.43 32.22
N ALA A 27 -60.25 -55.03 33.45
CA ALA A 27 -59.92 -53.69 33.97
C ALA A 27 -58.41 -53.42 34.03
N ALA A 28 -57.59 -54.44 34.35
CA ALA A 28 -56.14 -54.31 34.43
C ALA A 28 -55.50 -54.03 33.06
N CYS A 29 -55.94 -54.73 32.01
CA CYS A 29 -55.46 -54.48 30.65
C CYS A 29 -55.89 -53.09 30.14
N ARG A 30 -57.10 -52.64 30.48
CA ARG A 30 -57.57 -51.30 30.13
C ARG A 30 -56.73 -50.20 30.78
N ALA A 31 -56.48 -50.31 32.08
CA ALA A 31 -55.64 -49.36 32.81
C ALA A 31 -54.23 -49.29 32.21
N ARG A 32 -53.66 -50.44 31.83
CA ARG A 32 -52.31 -50.49 31.23
C ARG A 32 -52.26 -49.89 29.82
N ILE A 33 -53.31 -50.03 29.02
CA ILE A 33 -53.39 -49.39 27.69
C ILE A 33 -53.46 -47.86 27.84
N GLU A 34 -54.19 -47.36 28.83
CA GLU A 34 -54.30 -45.91 29.06
C GLU A 34 -52.98 -45.30 29.54
N GLU A 35 -52.29 -45.96 30.47
CA GLU A 35 -50.96 -45.54 30.94
C GLU A 35 -49.94 -45.48 29.79
N LEU A 36 -49.97 -46.47 28.88
CA LEU A 36 -49.11 -46.49 27.70
C LEU A 36 -49.45 -45.39 26.68
N ARG A 37 -50.72 -44.98 26.59
CA ARG A 37 -51.13 -43.85 25.73
C ARG A 37 -50.69 -42.51 26.30
N GLU A 38 -50.78 -42.33 27.62
CA GLU A 38 -50.25 -41.13 28.28
C GLU A 38 -48.73 -41.02 28.09
N GLU A 39 -48.01 -42.13 28.28
CA GLU A 39 -46.56 -42.20 28.03
C GLU A 39 -46.20 -41.84 26.59
N SER A 40 -46.93 -42.36 25.59
CA SER A 40 -46.66 -42.09 24.18
C SER A 40 -46.95 -40.62 23.80
N VAL A 41 -47.96 -39.99 24.41
CA VAL A 41 -48.26 -38.56 24.23
C VAL A 41 -47.14 -37.69 24.81
N VAL A 42 -46.66 -38.00 26.01
CA VAL A 42 -45.54 -37.28 26.64
C VAL A 42 -44.26 -37.41 25.81
N LEU A 43 -43.95 -38.63 25.34
CA LEU A 43 -42.79 -38.88 24.48
C LEU A 43 -42.89 -38.13 23.14
N ARG A 44 -44.08 -38.10 22.50
CA ARG A 44 -44.29 -37.32 21.26
C ARG A 44 -44.16 -35.82 21.49
N ALA A 45 -44.63 -35.30 22.63
CA ALA A 45 -44.47 -33.89 22.99
C ALA A 45 -43.00 -33.52 23.25
N ALA A 46 -42.25 -34.39 23.91
CA ALA A 46 -40.82 -34.23 24.15
C ALA A 46 -40.00 -34.30 22.84
N LEU A 47 -40.33 -35.24 21.95
CA LEU A 47 -39.66 -35.37 20.64
C LEU A 47 -39.94 -34.18 19.72
N ARG A 48 -41.15 -33.60 19.74
CA ARG A 48 -41.43 -32.37 18.98
C ARG A 48 -40.62 -31.16 19.44
N HIS A 49 -40.24 -31.09 20.72
CA HIS A 49 -39.30 -30.08 21.22
C HIS A 49 -37.84 -30.42 20.93
N ALA A 50 -37.52 -31.68 20.60
CA ALA A 50 -36.19 -32.11 20.20
C ALA A 50 -35.89 -31.79 18.73
N ASP A 51 -36.90 -31.64 17.87
CA ASP A 51 -36.72 -31.21 16.47
C ASP A 51 -36.32 -29.71 16.35
N GLU A 52 -36.40 -28.94 17.44
CA GLU A 52 -35.79 -27.59 17.54
C GLU A 52 -34.29 -27.61 17.89
N LEU A 53 -33.70 -28.79 18.13
CA LEU A 53 -32.26 -28.90 18.32
C LEU A 53 -31.51 -28.67 17.00
N ALA A 54 -30.43 -27.89 17.10
CA ALA A 54 -29.57 -27.46 15.99
C ALA A 54 -29.27 -28.58 14.98
N PRO A 55 -29.16 -28.26 13.68
CA PRO A 55 -28.96 -29.25 12.62
C PRO A 55 -27.79 -30.18 12.96
N ILE A 56 -28.01 -31.49 12.84
CA ILE A 56 -27.00 -32.52 13.09
C ILE A 56 -25.74 -32.13 12.32
N PRO A 57 -24.59 -31.92 13.00
CA PRO A 57 -23.36 -31.56 12.32
C PRO A 57 -23.02 -32.67 11.34
N ARG A 58 -22.93 -32.34 10.05
CA ARG A 58 -22.42 -33.26 9.05
C ARG A 58 -21.00 -33.60 9.43
N PHE A 59 -20.77 -34.82 9.91
CA PHE A 59 -19.43 -35.33 10.18
C PHE A 59 -18.66 -35.37 8.87
N ALA A 60 -17.81 -34.36 8.64
CA ALA A 60 -16.82 -34.41 7.58
C ALA A 60 -15.81 -35.52 7.93
N PRO A 61 -15.51 -36.45 7.01
CA PRO A 61 -14.53 -37.49 7.28
C PRO A 61 -13.17 -36.83 7.60
N PRO A 62 -12.39 -37.40 8.54
CA PRO A 62 -11.07 -36.86 8.88
C PRO A 62 -10.19 -36.84 7.62
N PRO A 63 -9.39 -35.77 7.43
CA PRO A 63 -8.51 -35.65 6.27
C PRO A 63 -7.55 -36.84 6.27
N ARG A 64 -7.51 -37.58 5.15
CA ARG A 64 -6.63 -38.73 5.01
C ARG A 64 -5.22 -38.23 4.70
N ALA A 65 -4.20 -39.03 4.99
CA ALA A 65 -2.82 -38.71 4.62
C ALA A 65 -2.67 -38.39 3.12
N ARG A 66 -3.53 -38.98 2.28
CA ARG A 66 -3.65 -38.67 0.84
C ARG A 66 -3.98 -37.21 0.57
N ASP A 67 -4.82 -36.56 1.39
CA ASP A 67 -5.25 -35.17 1.16
C ASP A 67 -4.13 -34.18 1.47
N PHE A 68 -3.30 -34.48 2.48
CA PHE A 68 -2.07 -33.73 2.77
C PHE A 68 -1.02 -33.93 1.69
N VAL A 69 -0.87 -35.15 1.17
CA VAL A 69 0.03 -35.42 0.04
C VAL A 69 -0.45 -34.69 -1.21
N VAL A 70 -1.74 -34.71 -1.53
CA VAL A 70 -2.31 -33.98 -2.67
C VAL A 70 -2.12 -32.47 -2.51
N LEU A 71 -2.31 -31.92 -1.31
CA LEU A 71 -2.08 -30.50 -1.03
C LEU A 71 -0.60 -30.13 -1.20
N ALA A 72 0.32 -30.91 -0.62
CA ALA A 72 1.75 -30.68 -0.73
C ALA A 72 2.24 -30.81 -2.18
N LEU A 73 1.70 -31.78 -2.92
CA LEU A 73 2.03 -32.02 -4.32
C LEU A 73 1.43 -30.95 -5.24
N ALA A 74 0.25 -30.42 -4.91
CA ALA A 74 -0.33 -29.25 -5.58
C ALA A 74 0.49 -27.98 -5.31
N VAL A 75 0.93 -27.73 -4.07
CA VAL A 75 1.80 -26.59 -3.74
C VAL A 75 3.17 -26.73 -4.41
N ALA A 76 3.74 -27.93 -4.45
CA ALA A 76 5.00 -28.19 -5.14
C ALA A 76 4.87 -28.08 -6.66
N LEU A 77 3.75 -28.53 -7.25
CA LEU A 77 3.47 -28.36 -8.68
C LEU A 77 3.24 -26.89 -9.03
N ILE A 78 2.49 -26.14 -8.22
CA ILE A 78 2.24 -24.71 -8.44
C ILE A 78 3.53 -23.92 -8.26
N GLY A 79 4.32 -24.21 -7.22
CA GLY A 79 5.62 -23.59 -7.00
C GLY A 79 6.64 -23.95 -8.09
N GLY A 80 6.66 -25.21 -8.52
CA GLY A 80 7.51 -25.71 -9.61
C GLY A 80 7.12 -25.13 -10.96
N PHE A 81 5.82 -25.09 -11.27
CA PHE A 81 5.30 -24.49 -12.50
C PHE A 81 5.47 -22.98 -12.49
N SER A 82 5.27 -22.31 -11.36
CA SER A 82 5.53 -20.88 -11.22
C SER A 82 7.01 -20.58 -11.41
N LYS A 83 7.92 -21.33 -10.77
CA LYS A 83 9.36 -21.18 -10.97
C LYS A 83 9.77 -21.46 -12.43
N ALA A 84 9.25 -22.53 -13.02
CA ALA A 84 9.53 -22.88 -14.40
C ALA A 84 9.02 -21.81 -15.37
N PHE A 85 7.77 -21.37 -15.21
CA PHE A 85 7.14 -20.29 -15.98
C PHE A 85 7.92 -18.97 -15.83
N TRP A 86 8.27 -18.57 -14.62
CA TRP A 86 9.05 -17.35 -14.41
C TRP A 86 10.48 -17.48 -14.95
N SER A 87 11.09 -18.67 -14.91
CA SER A 87 12.42 -18.90 -15.49
C SER A 87 12.40 -18.91 -17.03
N THR A 88 11.35 -19.46 -17.64
CA THR A 88 11.19 -19.46 -19.10
C THR A 88 10.75 -18.10 -19.62
N VAL A 89 9.89 -17.38 -18.89
CA VAL A 89 9.56 -15.98 -19.17
C VAL A 89 10.80 -15.11 -19.00
N ALA A 90 11.60 -15.27 -17.94
CA ALA A 90 12.86 -14.55 -17.78
C ALA A 90 13.87 -14.83 -18.90
N ALA A 91 13.91 -16.04 -19.44
CA ALA A 91 14.77 -16.42 -20.56
C ALA A 91 14.22 -16.00 -21.94
N ALA A 92 12.91 -15.77 -22.06
CA ALA A 92 12.23 -15.36 -23.28
C ALA A 92 12.05 -13.84 -23.39
N ILE A 93 12.43 -13.07 -22.36
CA ILE A 93 12.43 -11.60 -22.38
C ILE A 93 13.64 -11.13 -23.22
N PRO A 94 13.41 -10.39 -24.32
CA PRO A 94 14.48 -9.74 -25.08
C PRO A 94 15.33 -8.85 -24.17
N THR A 95 16.62 -8.66 -24.46
CA THR A 95 17.54 -7.83 -23.65
C THR A 95 17.01 -6.41 -23.41
N GLU A 96 16.16 -5.91 -24.30
CA GLU A 96 15.47 -4.60 -24.25
C GLU A 96 14.31 -4.52 -23.25
N LEU A 97 13.82 -5.65 -22.71
CA LEU A 97 12.68 -5.73 -21.78
C LEU A 97 13.08 -6.21 -20.37
N THR A 98 14.40 -6.28 -20.11
CA THR A 98 14.96 -6.65 -18.80
C THR A 98 14.58 -5.69 -17.66
N TRP A 99 14.19 -4.46 -18.01
CA TRP A 99 13.65 -3.44 -17.11
C TRP A 99 12.33 -3.87 -16.44
N VAL A 100 11.58 -4.87 -16.91
CA VAL A 100 10.31 -5.29 -16.28
C VAL A 100 10.50 -6.33 -15.16
N SER A 101 11.72 -6.83 -14.94
CA SER A 101 11.96 -7.94 -13.99
C SER A 101 11.78 -7.52 -12.51
N PRO A 102 10.83 -8.12 -11.76
CA PRO A 102 10.51 -7.74 -10.38
C PRO A 102 11.46 -8.32 -9.31
N LEU A 103 12.59 -8.92 -9.71
CA LEU A 103 13.46 -9.73 -8.85
C LEU A 103 14.89 -9.18 -8.68
N LYS A 104 15.22 -7.99 -9.20
CA LYS A 104 16.49 -7.33 -8.87
C LYS A 104 16.28 -6.32 -7.75
N SER A 105 16.78 -6.64 -6.56
CA SER A 105 16.84 -5.77 -5.40
C SER A 105 17.86 -4.64 -5.62
N GLY A 106 17.45 -3.38 -5.40
CA GLY A 106 18.37 -2.22 -5.38
C GLY A 106 17.80 -0.91 -5.93
N THR A 107 16.67 -0.94 -6.64
CA THR A 107 16.31 0.17 -7.54
C THR A 107 14.94 0.81 -7.23
N LEU A 108 14.50 0.85 -5.97
CA LEU A 108 13.21 1.49 -5.59
C LEU A 108 13.11 2.95 -6.09
N PHE A 109 14.22 3.68 -6.10
CA PHE A 109 14.29 5.05 -6.61
C PHE A 109 14.17 5.10 -8.14
N GLU A 110 14.92 4.27 -8.87
CA GLU A 110 14.78 4.07 -10.33
C GLU A 110 13.34 3.67 -10.70
N ARG A 111 12.69 2.80 -9.92
CA ARG A 111 11.29 2.40 -10.11
C ARG A 111 10.30 3.52 -9.86
N ALA A 112 10.54 4.37 -8.87
CA ALA A 112 9.70 5.53 -8.60
C ALA A 112 9.83 6.56 -9.72
N VAL A 113 11.05 6.79 -10.23
CA VAL A 113 11.33 7.65 -11.38
C VAL A 113 10.73 7.07 -12.65
N ASP A 114 10.77 5.76 -12.86
CA ASP A 114 10.16 5.08 -14.02
C ASP A 114 8.63 5.07 -13.99
N VAL A 115 8.01 4.93 -12.82
CA VAL A 115 6.55 5.06 -12.66
C VAL A 115 6.12 6.51 -12.86
N LEU A 116 6.86 7.45 -12.28
CA LEU A 116 6.63 8.88 -12.49
C LEU A 116 6.77 9.22 -13.98
N ALA A 117 7.86 8.77 -14.60
CA ALA A 117 8.10 8.82 -16.02
C ALA A 117 6.91 8.23 -16.77
N PHE A 118 6.57 6.94 -16.64
CA PHE A 118 5.46 6.31 -17.35
C PHE A 118 4.15 7.10 -17.23
N THR A 119 3.82 7.57 -16.02
CA THR A 119 2.62 8.37 -15.77
C THR A 119 2.69 9.70 -16.52
N PHE A 120 3.85 10.35 -16.60
CA PHE A 120 4.03 11.55 -17.43
C PHE A 120 4.19 11.26 -18.93
N TYR A 121 4.73 10.11 -19.31
CA TYR A 121 5.04 9.70 -20.69
C TYR A 121 3.79 9.27 -21.45
N GLU A 122 2.96 8.42 -20.83
CA GLU A 122 1.77 7.86 -21.47
C GLU A 122 0.45 8.55 -21.11
N ALA A 123 0.38 9.36 -20.05
CA ALA A 123 -0.85 10.11 -19.78
C ALA A 123 -1.28 11.02 -20.95
N PRO A 124 -0.40 11.74 -21.67
CA PRO A 124 -0.80 12.55 -22.81
C PRO A 124 -1.24 11.71 -24.02
N THR A 125 -0.61 10.56 -24.27
CA THR A 125 -0.98 9.67 -25.39
C THR A 125 -2.28 8.91 -25.11
N MET A 126 -2.50 8.50 -23.85
CA MET A 126 -3.77 7.94 -23.41
C MET A 126 -4.88 8.99 -23.40
N LEU A 127 -4.61 10.21 -22.93
CA LEU A 127 -5.60 11.29 -22.94
C LEU A 127 -5.97 11.68 -24.37
N THR A 128 -4.99 11.80 -25.28
CA THR A 128 -5.25 12.08 -26.71
C THR A 128 -6.00 10.95 -27.40
N ALA A 129 -5.70 9.69 -27.09
CA ALA A 129 -6.46 8.55 -27.59
C ALA A 129 -7.91 8.55 -27.08
N VAL A 130 -8.13 8.81 -25.79
CA VAL A 130 -9.47 8.93 -25.18
C VAL A 130 -10.23 10.11 -25.76
N THR A 131 -9.61 11.28 -25.95
CA THR A 131 -10.27 12.44 -26.57
C THR A 131 -10.59 12.20 -28.04
N ASN A 132 -9.73 11.50 -28.79
CA ASN A 132 -10.01 11.12 -30.17
C ASN A 132 -11.16 10.10 -30.25
N PHE A 133 -11.23 9.17 -29.30
CA PHE A 133 -12.32 8.19 -29.23
C PHE A 133 -13.66 8.85 -28.87
N ILE A 134 -13.65 9.76 -27.89
CA ILE A 134 -14.83 10.58 -27.52
C ILE A 134 -15.24 11.47 -28.71
N GLY A 135 -14.28 12.11 -29.37
CA GLY A 135 -14.52 12.92 -30.57
C GLY A 135 -15.15 12.12 -31.70
N ALA A 136 -14.60 10.95 -32.02
CA ALA A 136 -15.16 10.05 -33.04
C ALA A 136 -16.56 9.54 -32.66
N ALA A 137 -16.78 9.20 -31.38
CA ALA A 137 -18.09 8.78 -30.89
C ALA A 137 -19.14 9.91 -30.98
N LEU A 138 -18.74 11.16 -30.67
CA LEU A 138 -19.60 12.34 -30.80
C LEU A 138 -19.91 12.66 -32.27
N VAL A 139 -18.94 12.50 -33.18
CA VAL A 139 -19.17 12.67 -34.63
C VAL A 139 -20.13 11.60 -35.15
N LEU A 140 -19.98 10.34 -34.75
CA LEU A 140 -20.89 9.26 -35.13
C LEU A 140 -22.30 9.47 -34.55
N ALA A 141 -22.39 9.92 -33.29
CA ALA A 141 -23.67 10.28 -32.67
C ALA A 141 -24.33 11.48 -33.38
N PHE A 142 -23.54 12.46 -33.82
CA PHE A 142 -24.01 13.60 -34.60
C PHE A 142 -24.51 13.19 -35.99
N ILE A 143 -23.80 12.31 -36.69
CA ILE A 143 -24.21 11.76 -37.99
C ILE A 143 -25.50 10.94 -37.85
N ALA A 144 -25.57 10.08 -36.82
CA ALA A 144 -26.77 9.30 -36.53
C ALA A 144 -27.97 10.21 -36.21
N TRP A 145 -27.75 11.26 -35.40
CA TRP A 145 -28.76 12.25 -35.08
C TRP A 145 -29.22 13.06 -36.30
N LEU A 146 -28.30 13.45 -37.19
CA LEU A 146 -28.60 14.10 -38.47
C LEU A 146 -29.49 13.20 -39.34
N ALA A 147 -29.13 11.93 -39.50
CA ALA A 147 -29.88 10.94 -40.26
C ALA A 147 -31.28 10.68 -39.66
N LEU A 148 -31.41 10.72 -38.33
CA LEU A 148 -32.69 10.60 -37.62
C LEU A 148 -33.53 11.89 -37.72
N SER A 149 -32.88 13.05 -37.83
CA SER A 149 -33.57 14.35 -37.90
C SER A 149 -34.15 14.64 -39.28
N THR A 150 -33.48 14.22 -40.36
CA THR A 150 -33.97 14.39 -41.75
C THR A 150 -35.22 13.55 -42.05
N ALA A 151 -35.52 12.54 -41.23
CA ALA A 151 -36.75 11.74 -41.30
C ALA A 151 -37.99 12.46 -40.73
N ARG A 152 -37.85 13.64 -40.11
CA ARG A 152 -38.98 14.40 -39.53
C ARG A 152 -39.17 15.75 -40.26
N PRO A 153 -40.38 16.07 -40.78
CA PRO A 153 -40.62 17.24 -41.65
C PRO A 153 -40.58 18.62 -40.96
N ARG A 154 -40.06 18.74 -39.73
CA ARG A 154 -39.88 20.01 -38.99
C ARG A 154 -38.45 20.22 -38.44
N ALA A 155 -37.45 19.54 -39.01
CA ALA A 155 -36.09 19.48 -38.44
C ALA A 155 -35.12 20.60 -38.86
N PHE A 156 -35.56 21.62 -39.60
CA PHE A 156 -34.68 22.67 -40.14
C PHE A 156 -33.99 23.51 -39.04
N ALA A 157 -34.67 23.75 -37.92
CA ALA A 157 -34.10 24.46 -36.77
C ALA A 157 -33.04 23.63 -36.01
N GLY A 158 -33.20 22.30 -35.97
CA GLY A 158 -32.23 21.39 -35.34
C GLY A 158 -30.92 21.33 -36.11
N LEU A 159 -31.00 21.24 -37.44
CA LEU A 159 -29.85 21.24 -38.34
C LEU A 159 -29.03 22.54 -38.28
N ALA A 160 -29.71 23.69 -38.18
CA ALA A 160 -29.04 24.98 -38.06
C ALA A 160 -28.32 25.15 -36.71
N ALA A 161 -28.96 24.74 -35.61
CA ALA A 161 -28.36 24.79 -34.27
C ALA A 161 -27.16 23.84 -34.11
N SER A 162 -27.21 22.68 -34.77
CA SER A 162 -26.16 21.67 -34.71
C SER A 162 -24.94 22.07 -35.54
N LEU A 163 -25.12 22.70 -36.70
CA LEU A 163 -24.04 23.32 -37.49
C LEU A 163 -23.39 24.51 -36.76
N LEU A 164 -24.18 25.32 -36.05
CA LEU A 164 -23.66 26.44 -35.26
C LEU A 164 -22.81 25.96 -34.07
N ALA A 165 -23.22 24.89 -33.38
CA ALA A 165 -22.46 24.30 -32.29
C ALA A 165 -21.10 23.75 -32.74
N VAL A 166 -21.03 23.13 -33.92
CA VAL A 166 -19.77 22.66 -34.52
C VAL A 166 -18.86 23.83 -34.91
N ALA A 167 -19.41 24.91 -35.47
CA ALA A 167 -18.64 26.11 -35.80
C ALA A 167 -18.06 26.81 -34.56
N VAL A 168 -18.80 26.84 -33.44
CA VAL A 168 -18.32 27.38 -32.16
C VAL A 168 -17.23 26.49 -31.54
N ALA A 169 -17.34 25.17 -31.66
CA ALA A 169 -16.33 24.24 -31.16
C ALA A 169 -14.99 24.32 -31.92
N ILE A 170 -15.03 24.57 -33.23
CA ILE A 170 -13.82 24.77 -34.07
C ILE A 170 -13.13 26.11 -33.77
N GLY A 171 -13.87 27.10 -33.25
CA GLY A 171 -13.36 28.44 -32.92
C GLY A 171 -12.73 28.57 -31.53
N LEU A 172 -12.69 27.50 -30.72
CA LEU A 172 -12.02 27.55 -29.41
C LEU A 172 -10.50 27.55 -29.61
N PRO A 173 -9.75 28.53 -29.05
CA PRO A 173 -8.30 28.55 -29.14
C PRO A 173 -7.70 27.27 -28.54
N SER A 174 -6.72 26.69 -29.24
CA SER A 174 -5.97 25.53 -28.73
C SER A 174 -5.27 25.89 -27.42
N PRO A 175 -5.20 24.97 -26.43
CA PRO A 175 -4.42 25.20 -25.22
C PRO A 175 -2.95 25.47 -25.61
N GLY A 176 -2.45 26.66 -25.27
CA GLY A 176 -1.03 26.97 -25.41
C GLY A 176 -0.23 26.10 -24.45
N HIS A 177 0.68 25.29 -24.98
CA HIS A 177 1.64 24.55 -24.17
C HIS A 177 2.72 25.51 -23.70
N ALA A 178 2.71 25.86 -22.41
CA ALA A 178 3.69 26.74 -21.76
C ALA A 178 4.84 25.94 -21.10
N LEU A 179 5.23 24.80 -21.70
CA LEU A 179 6.28 23.92 -21.17
C LEU A 179 6.97 23.19 -22.33
N GLU A 180 8.26 23.46 -22.52
CA GLU A 180 9.08 22.74 -23.50
C GLU A 180 9.52 21.39 -22.90
N LEU A 181 9.04 20.30 -23.52
CA LEU A 181 9.23 18.94 -23.03
C LEU A 181 10.12 18.15 -23.98
N ARG A 182 11.33 17.80 -23.54
CA ARG A 182 12.25 16.99 -24.34
C ARG A 182 12.37 15.57 -23.80
N ARG A 183 12.19 14.62 -24.72
CA ARG A 183 12.07 13.19 -24.41
C ARG A 183 12.88 12.36 -25.41
N SER A 184 13.72 11.48 -24.90
CA SER A 184 14.45 10.47 -25.68
C SER A 184 14.77 9.25 -24.80
N ASN A 185 14.76 8.06 -25.39
CA ASN A 185 15.03 6.81 -24.67
C ASN A 185 16.52 6.65 -24.28
N ASP A 186 17.43 7.30 -25.01
CA ASP A 186 18.87 7.11 -24.81
C ASP A 186 19.56 8.31 -24.17
N ALA A 187 19.56 9.45 -24.86
CA ALA A 187 20.17 10.67 -24.38
C ALA A 187 19.43 11.90 -24.90
N VAL A 188 19.35 12.92 -24.07
CA VAL A 188 18.96 14.28 -24.47
C VAL A 188 20.13 15.20 -24.18
N THR A 189 20.58 15.92 -25.20
CA THR A 189 21.64 16.93 -25.07
C THR A 189 21.08 18.28 -25.50
N ILE A 190 21.16 19.29 -24.61
CA ILE A 190 20.95 20.70 -24.95
C ILE A 190 22.33 21.27 -25.24
N ALA A 191 22.62 21.55 -26.51
CA ALA A 191 23.96 21.90 -26.95
C ALA A 191 24.39 23.31 -26.48
N ALA A 192 25.69 23.57 -26.37
CA ALA A 192 26.22 24.84 -25.86
C ALA A 192 25.77 26.11 -26.60
N GLY A 193 25.40 26.00 -27.88
CA GLY A 193 24.87 27.13 -28.68
C GLY A 193 23.35 27.28 -28.62
N GLU A 194 22.66 26.40 -27.91
CA GLU A 194 21.20 26.39 -27.81
C GLU A 194 20.75 27.26 -26.64
N THR A 195 19.79 28.16 -26.91
CA THR A 195 19.13 28.96 -25.88
C THR A 195 17.65 28.61 -25.87
N ILE A 196 17.12 28.26 -24.69
CA ILE A 196 15.70 27.96 -24.51
C ILE A 196 15.10 29.01 -23.59
N ASP A 197 14.17 29.81 -24.12
CA ASP A 197 13.49 30.90 -23.42
C ASP A 197 12.21 30.45 -22.69
N ASP A 198 12.28 29.30 -22.01
CA ASP A 198 11.17 28.76 -21.21
C ASP A 198 11.68 27.79 -20.12
N THR A 199 10.76 27.31 -19.28
CA THR A 199 11.00 26.20 -18.37
C THR A 199 11.11 24.89 -19.15
N VAL A 200 12.18 24.15 -18.89
CA VAL A 200 12.50 22.91 -19.60
C VAL A 200 12.34 21.73 -18.66
N LEU A 201 11.51 20.76 -19.08
CA LEU A 201 11.46 19.45 -18.46
C LEU A 201 12.17 18.43 -19.36
N VAL A 202 13.27 17.87 -18.87
CA VAL A 202 14.05 16.83 -19.57
C VAL A 202 13.97 15.53 -18.78
N MET A 203 13.57 14.47 -19.48
CA MET A 203 13.57 13.12 -18.94
C MET A 203 14.25 12.18 -19.94
N SER A 204 15.37 11.58 -19.53
CA SER A 204 16.13 10.64 -20.36
C SER A 204 17.11 9.83 -19.51
N ARG A 205 17.66 8.74 -20.04
CA ARG A 205 18.70 7.96 -19.34
C ARG A 205 19.96 8.80 -19.10
N ILE A 206 20.43 9.52 -20.13
CA ILE A 206 21.53 10.48 -20.02
C ILE A 206 21.00 11.88 -20.39
N VAL A 207 21.17 12.84 -19.50
CA VAL A 207 20.82 14.25 -19.72
C VAL A 207 22.09 15.08 -19.66
N SER A 208 22.45 15.75 -20.75
CA SER A 208 23.54 16.73 -20.78
C SER A 208 22.99 18.10 -21.14
N VAL A 209 23.16 19.08 -20.26
CA VAL A 209 22.74 20.46 -20.51
C VAL A 209 23.96 21.34 -20.59
N ASP A 210 24.35 21.72 -21.80
CA ASP A 210 25.51 22.56 -22.08
C ASP A 210 25.12 23.98 -22.52
N GLY A 211 23.87 24.16 -22.99
CA GLY A 211 23.33 25.43 -23.48
C GLY A 211 22.84 26.39 -22.39
N THR A 212 22.07 27.40 -22.81
CA THR A 212 21.47 28.39 -21.90
C THR A 212 19.97 28.16 -21.76
N ILE A 213 19.46 28.14 -20.53
CA ILE A 213 18.05 28.02 -20.21
C ILE A 213 17.60 29.31 -19.49
N ASN A 214 16.81 30.10 -20.20
CA ASN A 214 16.20 31.33 -19.70
C ASN A 214 14.88 31.03 -18.96
N GLY A 215 14.94 30.09 -18.01
CA GLY A 215 13.81 29.61 -17.21
C GLY A 215 14.27 28.60 -16.15
N ASP A 216 13.34 27.80 -15.64
CA ASP A 216 13.64 26.71 -14.72
C ASP A 216 14.03 25.43 -15.50
N LEU A 217 14.94 24.62 -14.95
CA LEU A 217 15.32 23.31 -15.50
C LEU A 217 14.89 22.21 -14.53
N ILE A 218 14.07 21.28 -15.02
CA ILE A 218 13.75 20.03 -14.34
C ILE A 218 14.39 18.89 -15.14
N ALA A 219 15.41 18.24 -14.59
CA ALA A 219 16.19 17.21 -15.27
C ALA A 219 16.19 15.89 -14.49
N LEU A 220 15.58 14.84 -15.06
CA LEU A 220 15.44 13.52 -14.44
C LEU A 220 16.09 12.45 -15.33
N GLY A 221 16.88 11.55 -14.74
CA GLY A 221 17.56 10.50 -15.50
C GLY A 221 18.37 9.50 -14.69
N GLN A 222 19.20 8.68 -15.34
CA GLN A 222 20.24 7.90 -14.65
C GLN A 222 21.48 8.76 -14.41
N GLU A 223 21.88 9.52 -15.42
CA GLU A 223 23.00 10.46 -15.36
C GLU A 223 22.52 11.84 -15.82
N VAL A 224 22.72 12.86 -14.98
CA VAL A 224 22.39 14.25 -15.30
C VAL A 224 23.64 15.12 -15.11
N THR A 225 24.06 15.75 -16.20
CA THR A 225 25.21 16.65 -16.24
C THR A 225 24.77 18.04 -16.71
N VAL A 226 24.95 19.05 -15.87
CA VAL A 226 24.56 20.45 -16.16
C VAL A 226 25.81 21.34 -16.20
N ARG A 227 26.31 21.59 -17.42
CA ARG A 227 27.48 22.46 -17.70
C ARG A 227 27.09 23.87 -18.15
N GLY A 228 25.85 24.02 -18.62
CA GLY A 228 25.31 25.25 -19.17
C GLY A 228 24.88 26.29 -18.14
N ASN A 229 24.20 27.33 -18.60
CA ASN A 229 23.67 28.39 -17.74
C ASN A 229 22.16 28.26 -17.58
N VAL A 230 21.66 28.09 -16.35
CA VAL A 230 20.24 28.07 -16.01
C VAL A 230 19.94 29.34 -15.23
N THR A 231 19.16 30.25 -15.82
CA THR A 231 18.84 31.53 -15.15
C THR A 231 17.89 31.37 -13.97
N GLY A 232 16.98 30.39 -14.03
CA GLY A 232 16.03 30.05 -12.97
C GLY A 232 16.55 28.98 -12.01
N ASN A 233 15.65 28.14 -11.54
CA ASN A 233 15.91 27.06 -10.60
C ASN A 233 16.31 25.77 -11.32
N LEU A 234 17.12 24.95 -10.66
CA LEU A 234 17.45 23.60 -11.11
C LEU A 234 16.83 22.58 -10.16
N VAL A 235 15.94 21.73 -10.66
CA VAL A 235 15.42 20.57 -9.95
C VAL A 235 15.91 19.32 -10.66
N THR A 236 16.64 18.45 -9.98
CA THR A 236 17.20 17.26 -10.60
C THR A 236 17.16 16.03 -9.71
N ALA A 237 16.94 14.88 -10.33
CA ALA A 237 16.98 13.60 -9.66
C ALA A 237 17.60 12.54 -10.59
N ALA A 238 18.69 11.90 -10.16
CA ALA A 238 19.36 10.87 -10.93
C ALA A 238 20.18 9.90 -10.09
N GLN A 239 20.82 8.88 -10.68
CA GLN A 239 21.82 8.09 -9.95
C GLN A 239 23.09 8.94 -9.74
N LEU A 240 23.57 9.55 -10.82
CA LEU A 240 24.70 10.46 -10.80
C LEU A 240 24.25 11.84 -11.27
N VAL A 241 24.48 12.86 -10.43
CA VAL A 241 24.24 14.26 -10.78
C VAL A 241 25.55 15.02 -10.69
N THR A 242 25.92 15.67 -11.79
CA THR A 242 27.07 16.56 -11.86
C THR A 242 26.63 17.95 -12.30
N VAL A 243 26.89 18.95 -11.47
CA VAL A 243 26.61 20.36 -11.79
C VAL A 243 27.93 21.09 -11.91
N GLU A 244 28.18 21.69 -13.08
CA GLU A 244 29.41 22.44 -13.42
C GLU A 244 29.14 23.88 -13.88
N GLY A 245 27.88 24.20 -14.19
CA GLY A 245 27.48 25.44 -14.83
C GLY A 245 27.18 26.60 -13.88
N THR A 246 26.34 27.54 -14.34
CA THR A 246 25.82 28.63 -13.51
C THR A 246 24.32 28.47 -13.33
N ILE A 247 23.85 28.53 -12.09
CA ILE A 247 22.44 28.46 -11.73
C ILE A 247 22.05 29.78 -11.05
N GLY A 248 21.18 30.57 -11.66
CA GLY A 248 20.75 31.86 -11.13
C GLY A 248 19.81 31.75 -9.92
N GLY A 249 19.05 30.66 -9.84
CA GLY A 249 18.10 30.38 -8.76
C GLY A 249 18.60 29.38 -7.73
N THR A 250 17.66 28.56 -7.24
CA THR A 250 17.88 27.52 -6.24
C THR A 250 18.16 26.18 -6.92
N VAL A 251 19.04 25.37 -6.35
CA VAL A 251 19.29 23.98 -6.78
C VAL A 251 18.63 23.02 -5.80
N ILE A 252 17.81 22.10 -6.30
CA ILE A 252 17.21 20.99 -5.55
C ILE A 252 17.63 19.70 -6.25
N GLY A 253 18.56 18.95 -5.65
CA GLY A 253 19.14 17.74 -6.24
C GLY A 253 18.93 16.52 -5.36
N SER A 254 18.51 15.39 -5.96
CA SER A 254 18.46 14.09 -5.29
C SER A 254 19.27 13.06 -6.08
N ALA A 255 20.26 12.38 -5.47
CA ALA A 255 21.07 11.41 -6.20
C ALA A 255 21.62 10.23 -5.37
N GLU A 256 22.25 9.24 -6.01
CA GLU A 256 23.19 8.38 -5.28
C GLU A 256 24.48 9.15 -4.99
N SER A 257 25.00 9.83 -6.02
CA SER A 257 26.15 10.73 -5.92
C SER A 257 25.82 12.09 -6.54
N LEU A 258 25.95 13.16 -5.75
CA LEU A 258 25.78 14.55 -6.19
C LEU A 258 27.11 15.28 -6.09
N SER A 259 27.67 15.69 -7.23
CA SER A 259 28.87 16.51 -7.30
C SER A 259 28.54 17.89 -7.86
N VAL A 260 28.88 18.94 -7.13
CA VAL A 260 28.73 20.34 -7.53
C VAL A 260 30.11 20.97 -7.59
N THR A 261 30.62 21.15 -8.80
CA THR A 261 32.01 21.55 -9.05
C THR A 261 32.05 22.83 -9.87
N ASN A 262 32.93 23.78 -9.56
CA ASN A 262 33.09 25.05 -10.30
C ASN A 262 31.79 25.81 -10.60
N THR A 263 30.75 25.62 -9.78
CA THR A 263 29.40 26.09 -10.05
C THR A 263 29.09 27.36 -9.27
N ARG A 264 28.38 28.30 -9.88
CA ARG A 264 27.79 29.45 -9.15
C ARG A 264 26.29 29.24 -8.96
N ILE A 265 25.85 29.20 -7.71
CA ILE A 265 24.44 29.12 -7.33
C ILE A 265 24.01 30.48 -6.78
N GLY A 266 23.00 31.10 -7.39
CA GLY A 266 22.54 32.46 -7.05
C GLY A 266 21.69 32.54 -5.79
N ARG A 267 21.06 31.43 -5.38
CA ARG A 267 20.26 31.32 -4.14
C ARG A 267 20.74 30.15 -3.29
N ASP A 268 19.84 29.23 -2.96
CA ASP A 268 20.08 28.13 -2.02
C ASP A 268 20.41 26.81 -2.74
N LEU A 269 21.07 25.90 -2.04
CA LEU A 269 21.34 24.52 -2.46
C LEU A 269 20.64 23.55 -1.49
N TYR A 270 19.77 22.69 -2.01
CA TYR A 270 19.17 21.58 -1.29
C TYR A 270 19.62 20.27 -1.94
N GLY A 271 20.48 19.50 -1.25
CA GLY A 271 21.07 18.27 -1.77
C GLY A 271 20.71 17.05 -0.93
N PHE A 272 20.20 16.00 -1.55
CA PHE A 272 19.89 14.72 -0.90
C PHE A 272 20.60 13.60 -1.64
N ALA A 273 21.62 12.97 -1.05
CA ALA A 273 22.29 11.86 -1.73
C ALA A 273 22.90 10.83 -0.78
N ASN A 274 23.52 9.77 -1.30
CA ASN A 274 24.38 8.94 -0.46
C ASN A 274 25.74 9.62 -0.23
N ASN A 275 26.29 10.24 -1.27
CA ASN A 275 27.50 11.06 -1.21
C ASN A 275 27.26 12.43 -1.85
N ILE A 276 27.58 13.50 -1.12
CA ILE A 276 27.52 14.87 -1.63
C ILE A 276 28.92 15.47 -1.59
N GLU A 277 29.35 16.03 -2.72
CA GLU A 277 30.59 16.77 -2.87
C GLU A 277 30.28 18.18 -3.40
N ILE A 278 30.58 19.20 -2.60
CA ILE A 278 30.54 20.59 -3.00
C ILE A 278 32.01 21.03 -3.15
N ALA A 279 32.54 20.86 -4.35
CA ALA A 279 33.98 20.96 -4.59
C ALA A 279 34.51 22.40 -4.50
N ALA A 280 35.83 22.50 -4.36
CA ALA A 280 36.54 23.78 -4.40
C ALA A 280 36.28 24.50 -5.73
N GLY A 281 35.90 25.78 -5.67
CA GLY A 281 35.50 26.57 -6.85
C GLY A 281 33.98 26.76 -6.98
N THR A 282 33.18 26.00 -6.23
CA THR A 282 31.73 26.24 -6.14
C THR A 282 31.41 27.38 -5.19
N ASN A 283 30.45 28.24 -5.55
CA ASN A 283 29.98 29.36 -4.72
C ASN A 283 28.45 29.38 -4.66
N VAL A 284 27.91 29.09 -3.47
CA VAL A 284 26.48 29.17 -3.15
C VAL A 284 26.23 30.52 -2.48
N SER A 285 25.47 31.41 -3.12
CA SER A 285 25.27 32.77 -2.60
C SER A 285 24.32 32.80 -1.38
N GLY A 286 23.41 31.82 -1.27
CA GLY A 286 22.46 31.66 -0.18
C GLY A 286 22.86 30.55 0.80
N ASN A 287 21.87 29.79 1.26
CA ASN A 287 22.04 28.69 2.21
C ASN A 287 22.32 27.37 1.50
N ALA A 288 23.01 26.46 2.18
CA ALA A 288 23.20 25.09 1.71
C ALA A 288 22.69 24.09 2.74
N VAL A 289 21.67 23.31 2.38
CA VAL A 289 21.11 22.24 3.21
C VAL A 289 21.36 20.91 2.52
N THR A 290 22.10 20.02 3.17
CA THR A 290 22.50 18.73 2.60
C THR A 290 22.15 17.59 3.53
N ALA A 291 21.63 16.49 3.00
CA ALA A 291 21.43 15.25 3.72
C ALA A 291 22.05 14.08 2.96
N ALA A 292 23.12 13.49 3.50
CA ALA A 292 23.79 12.34 2.90
C ALA A 292 24.57 11.49 3.89
N ASN A 293 24.94 10.26 3.53
CA ASN A 293 25.81 9.45 4.39
C ASN A 293 27.18 10.11 4.58
N THR A 294 27.74 10.68 3.50
CA THR A 294 28.95 11.50 3.54
C THR A 294 28.70 12.84 2.84
N VAL A 295 29.08 13.95 3.47
CA VAL A 295 29.10 15.28 2.85
C VAL A 295 30.50 15.87 2.93
N ASN A 296 31.05 16.26 1.79
CA ASN A 296 32.30 17.02 1.69
C ASN A 296 31.99 18.43 1.18
N LEU A 297 32.27 19.43 1.99
CA LEU A 297 32.09 20.85 1.67
C LEU A 297 33.46 21.53 1.54
N ASP A 298 33.93 21.68 0.31
CA ASP A 298 35.17 22.38 -0.04
C ASP A 298 34.91 23.77 -0.68
N GLY A 299 33.68 23.99 -1.16
CA GLY A 299 33.23 25.25 -1.77
C GLY A 299 32.89 26.36 -0.77
N ARG A 300 32.36 27.48 -1.30
CA ARG A 300 31.89 28.62 -0.50
C ARG A 300 30.36 28.61 -0.34
N VAL A 301 29.87 28.86 0.86
CA VAL A 301 28.46 29.11 1.20
C VAL A 301 28.32 30.51 1.78
N GLY A 302 27.42 31.31 1.21
CA GLY A 302 27.31 32.75 1.47
C GLY A 302 26.50 33.12 2.70
N ILE A 303 25.66 32.21 3.21
CA ILE A 303 24.87 32.41 4.43
C ILE A 303 25.14 31.22 5.37
N ASP A 304 24.19 30.31 5.57
CA ASP A 304 24.32 29.22 6.54
C ASP A 304 24.45 27.87 5.85
N PHE A 305 25.18 26.95 6.47
CA PHE A 305 25.29 25.55 6.03
C PHE A 305 24.67 24.61 7.06
N LYS A 306 23.76 23.75 6.61
CA LYS A 306 23.14 22.72 7.42
C LYS A 306 23.36 21.33 6.82
N GLY A 307 24.10 20.49 7.53
CA GLY A 307 24.43 19.13 7.10
C GLY A 307 23.73 18.07 7.96
N PHE A 308 23.20 17.03 7.33
CA PHE A 308 22.71 15.82 8.00
C PHE A 308 23.43 14.61 7.40
N GLY A 309 23.97 13.73 8.24
CA GLY A 309 24.66 12.57 7.70
C GLY A 309 25.31 11.66 8.71
N SER A 310 26.17 10.75 8.23
CA SER A 310 27.03 9.96 9.11
C SER A 310 28.39 10.64 9.25
N ARG A 311 28.91 11.24 8.17
CA ARG A 311 30.14 12.04 8.20
C ARG A 311 29.97 13.37 7.48
N LEU A 312 30.36 14.45 8.14
CA LEU A 312 30.40 15.80 7.56
C LEU A 312 31.82 16.34 7.60
N ASN A 313 32.42 16.57 6.44
CA ASN A 313 33.74 17.18 6.32
C ASN A 313 33.58 18.59 5.76
N VAL A 314 34.01 19.60 6.52
CA VAL A 314 33.96 21.01 6.11
C VAL A 314 35.38 21.51 5.95
N SER A 315 35.78 21.83 4.72
CA SER A 315 37.10 22.38 4.37
C SER A 315 37.01 23.76 3.71
N GLY A 316 35.82 24.10 3.21
CA GLY A 316 35.51 25.34 2.50
C GLY A 316 35.17 26.53 3.40
N ALA A 317 34.61 27.58 2.79
CA ALA A 317 34.25 28.81 3.48
C ALA A 317 32.74 28.93 3.67
N VAL A 318 32.28 29.21 4.89
CA VAL A 318 30.88 29.50 5.23
C VAL A 318 30.84 30.86 5.90
N GLU A 319 30.12 31.83 5.33
CA GLU A 319 30.10 33.19 5.87
C GLU A 319 29.27 33.32 7.16
N GLY A 320 28.22 32.51 7.32
CA GLY A 320 27.34 32.46 8.49
C GLY A 320 27.61 31.25 9.38
N ASP A 321 26.55 30.63 9.88
CA ASP A 321 26.59 29.54 10.85
C ASP A 321 26.69 28.15 10.16
N VAL A 322 27.32 27.21 10.84
CA VAL A 322 27.42 25.79 10.43
C VAL A 322 26.69 24.94 11.47
N GLU A 323 25.66 24.21 11.02
CA GLU A 323 24.91 23.29 11.87
C GLU A 323 24.97 21.88 11.28
N GLY A 324 25.61 20.94 11.98
CA GLY A 324 25.77 19.57 11.52
C GLY A 324 25.05 18.58 12.44
N HIS A 325 24.27 17.67 11.88
CA HIS A 325 23.71 16.51 12.57
C HIS A 325 24.34 15.26 11.98
N ALA A 326 25.37 14.73 12.63
CA ALA A 326 26.06 13.55 12.14
C ALA A 326 26.77 12.75 13.21
N ASP A 327 27.03 11.48 12.90
CA ASP A 327 27.83 10.61 13.77
C ASP A 327 29.23 11.19 13.97
N SER A 328 29.87 11.73 12.91
CA SER A 328 31.12 12.51 13.04
C SER A 328 31.15 13.76 12.17
N ILE A 329 31.74 14.83 12.71
CA ILE A 329 31.88 16.14 12.05
C ILE A 329 33.34 16.56 12.13
N ALA A 330 33.98 16.76 10.98
CA ALA A 330 35.35 17.23 10.88
C ALA A 330 35.40 18.61 10.19
N VAL A 331 35.83 19.62 10.94
CA VAL A 331 36.17 20.95 10.41
C VAL A 331 37.67 20.97 10.12
N LEU A 332 38.03 20.93 8.84
CA LEU A 332 39.39 20.79 8.35
C LEU A 332 40.17 22.10 8.42
N SER A 333 41.50 22.02 8.33
CA SER A 333 42.41 23.16 8.52
C SER A 333 42.27 24.30 7.51
N THR A 334 41.59 24.07 6.37
CA THR A 334 41.32 25.10 5.36
C THR A 334 39.99 25.83 5.60
N ALA A 335 39.17 25.34 6.53
CA ALA A 335 37.82 25.84 6.74
C ALA A 335 37.82 27.27 7.30
N ARG A 336 36.90 28.09 6.81
CA ARG A 336 36.65 29.45 7.30
C ARG A 336 35.19 29.64 7.56
N ILE A 337 34.80 29.72 8.82
CA ILE A 337 33.42 29.84 9.27
C ILE A 337 33.27 31.21 9.93
N GLY A 338 32.44 32.08 9.37
CA GLY A 338 32.24 33.44 9.88
C GLY A 338 31.37 33.50 11.14
N GLY A 339 30.45 32.56 11.30
CA GLY A 339 29.54 32.44 12.44
C GLY A 339 29.92 31.32 13.42
N ASN A 340 28.90 30.76 14.05
CA ASN A 340 28.98 29.69 15.04
C ASN A 340 29.02 28.32 14.38
N VAL A 341 29.57 27.34 15.10
CA VAL A 341 29.55 25.92 14.71
C VAL A 341 28.77 25.15 15.76
N THR A 342 27.65 24.56 15.37
CA THR A 342 26.83 23.70 16.23
C THR A 342 26.88 22.28 15.70
N GLY A 343 27.52 21.39 16.48
CA GLY A 343 27.64 19.97 16.16
C GLY A 343 26.69 19.13 17.01
N HIS A 344 25.75 18.46 16.36
CA HIS A 344 24.85 17.49 16.95
C HIS A 344 25.42 16.08 16.70
N VAL A 345 26.18 15.55 17.68
CA VAL A 345 26.96 14.30 17.56
C VAL A 345 26.53 13.23 18.58
N ASP A 346 26.79 11.96 18.28
CA ASP A 346 26.37 10.81 19.10
C ASP A 346 27.29 10.59 20.33
N GLU A 347 28.62 10.77 20.19
CA GLU A 347 29.57 10.72 21.31
C GLU A 347 30.37 12.03 21.44
N ALA A 348 30.82 12.32 22.67
CA ALA A 348 31.65 13.49 22.94
C ALA A 348 33.04 13.32 22.30
N GLY A 349 33.45 14.27 21.46
CA GLY A 349 34.72 14.24 20.73
C GLY A 349 34.60 13.82 19.26
N ASP A 350 33.39 13.54 18.77
CA ASP A 350 33.12 13.28 17.36
C ASP A 350 33.06 14.57 16.51
N LEU A 351 33.08 15.74 17.16
CA LEU A 351 33.33 17.04 16.54
C LEU A 351 34.83 17.37 16.60
N ASP A 352 35.56 17.10 15.51
CA ASP A 352 36.98 17.43 15.39
C ASP A 352 37.18 18.76 14.64
N ILE A 353 37.87 19.70 15.29
CA ILE A 353 38.24 20.98 14.69
C ILE A 353 39.77 21.02 14.56
N SER A 354 40.22 20.93 13.32
CA SER A 354 41.63 21.02 12.97
C SER A 354 42.21 22.38 13.37
N SER A 355 43.44 22.40 13.88
CA SER A 355 44.11 23.60 14.41
C SER A 355 44.33 24.74 13.41
N GLY A 356 44.06 24.51 12.12
CA GLY A 356 44.12 25.54 11.07
C GLY A 356 42.77 26.19 10.73
N ALA A 357 41.66 25.62 11.19
CA ALA A 357 40.32 26.13 10.91
C ALA A 357 40.09 27.48 11.60
N VAL A 358 39.48 28.43 10.88
CA VAL A 358 39.12 29.75 11.44
C VAL A 358 37.62 29.76 11.69
N VAL A 359 37.22 29.83 12.96
CA VAL A 359 35.82 29.99 13.39
C VAL A 359 35.66 31.37 14.02
N GLY A 360 34.77 32.19 13.46
CA GLY A 360 34.53 33.57 13.91
C GLY A 360 33.61 33.66 15.13
N GLY A 361 32.73 32.68 15.33
CA GLY A 361 31.81 32.57 16.45
C GLY A 361 32.19 31.52 17.48
N ASN A 362 31.20 31.05 18.24
CA ASN A 362 31.36 30.00 19.24
C ASN A 362 31.20 28.61 18.62
N VAL A 363 31.86 27.63 19.23
CA VAL A 363 31.67 26.20 18.92
C VAL A 363 30.84 25.58 20.02
N ASP A 364 29.67 25.05 19.67
CA ASP A 364 28.76 24.35 20.58
C ASP A 364 28.65 22.89 20.15
N GLU A 365 29.09 21.98 21.02
CA GLU A 365 28.96 20.54 20.82
C GLU A 365 27.77 20.06 21.64
N GLN A 366 26.65 19.80 20.96
CA GLN A 366 25.45 19.26 21.56
C GLN A 366 25.43 17.76 21.32
N ILE A 367 25.71 17.00 22.37
CA ILE A 367 25.54 15.56 22.33
C ILE A 367 24.05 15.30 22.14
N VAL A 368 23.68 14.82 20.95
CA VAL A 368 22.34 14.30 20.75
C VAL A 368 22.34 13.02 21.54
N GLU A 369 21.70 13.04 22.72
CA GLU A 369 21.14 11.83 23.29
C GLU A 369 20.11 11.30 22.29
N ARG A 370 20.58 10.69 21.20
CA ARG A 370 19.80 9.76 20.40
C ARG A 370 19.29 8.82 21.47
N GLU A 371 17.97 8.75 21.66
CA GLU A 371 17.32 7.89 22.67
C GLU A 371 17.66 6.41 22.35
N GLU A 372 18.92 6.00 22.47
CA GLU A 372 19.35 4.64 22.58
C GLU A 372 18.91 4.19 23.96
N ARG A 373 17.81 3.41 23.94
CA ARG A 373 17.48 2.48 25.02
C ARG A 373 17.19 3.08 26.39
N ARG A 374 16.58 4.27 26.49
CA ARG A 374 15.67 4.46 27.64
C ARG A 374 14.47 3.56 27.37
N ASN A 375 14.23 2.55 28.23
CA ASN A 375 13.12 1.59 28.09
C ASN A 375 11.88 2.31 27.54
N ARG A 376 11.49 2.00 26.29
CA ARG A 376 10.31 2.58 25.61
C ARG A 376 9.05 2.46 26.49
N TYR A 377 9.03 1.46 27.37
CA TYR A 377 8.00 1.19 28.37
C TYR A 377 8.00 2.13 29.60
N LEU A 378 8.98 3.00 29.81
CA LEU A 378 9.05 3.93 30.95
C LEU A 378 8.63 5.36 30.60
N THR A 379 8.46 5.69 29.32
CA THR A 379 8.07 7.04 28.89
C THR A 379 6.56 7.14 28.77
N VAL A 380 5.94 8.11 29.47
CA VAL A 380 4.47 8.36 29.44
C VAL A 380 3.94 8.51 28.00
N ARG A 381 4.73 9.11 27.11
CA ARG A 381 4.43 9.26 25.66
C ARG A 381 4.11 7.93 24.97
N TYR A 382 4.77 6.83 25.35
CA TYR A 382 4.49 5.50 24.77
C TYR A 382 3.10 5.00 25.14
N TYR A 383 2.69 5.18 26.40
CA TYR A 383 1.34 4.81 26.84
C TYR A 383 0.27 5.70 26.21
N VAL A 384 0.55 7.00 26.04
CA VAL A 384 -0.35 7.93 25.33
C VAL A 384 -0.51 7.52 23.86
N ASP A 385 0.59 7.22 23.16
CA ASP A 385 0.54 6.73 21.77
C ASP A 385 -0.27 5.44 21.65
N GLN A 386 -0.10 4.51 22.60
CA GLN A 386 -0.87 3.28 22.64
C GLN A 386 -2.37 3.51 22.85
N ILE A 387 -2.75 4.46 23.72
CA ILE A 387 -4.15 4.83 23.96
C ILE A 387 -4.76 5.47 22.70
N VAL A 388 -4.03 6.38 22.05
CA VAL A 388 -4.47 7.01 20.79
C VAL A 388 -4.65 5.96 19.71
N ARG A 389 -3.71 5.02 19.57
CA ARG A 389 -3.77 3.94 18.60
C ARG A 389 -4.93 2.98 18.87
N LEU A 390 -5.17 2.65 20.14
CA LEU A 390 -6.33 1.87 20.57
C LEU A 390 -7.64 2.59 20.21
N GLY A 391 -7.73 3.90 20.50
CA GLY A 391 -8.88 4.72 20.16
C GLY A 391 -9.15 4.79 18.66
N ALA A 392 -8.11 5.03 17.85
CA ALA A 392 -8.23 5.06 16.39
C ALA A 392 -8.62 3.69 15.82
N ALA A 393 -8.02 2.59 16.30
CA ALA A 393 -8.36 1.23 15.89
C ALA A 393 -9.77 0.82 16.34
N PHE A 394 -10.23 1.30 17.50
CA PHE A 394 -11.60 1.09 17.97
C PHE A 394 -12.61 1.83 17.09
N LEU A 395 -12.38 3.13 16.79
CA LEU A 395 -13.26 3.92 15.92
C LEU A 395 -13.36 3.31 14.51
N THR A 396 -12.21 3.00 13.91
CA THR A 396 -12.16 2.37 12.58
C THR A 396 -12.77 0.97 12.58
N GLY A 397 -12.61 0.19 13.66
CA GLY A 397 -13.24 -1.12 13.79
C GLY A 397 -14.75 -1.06 14.00
N VAL A 398 -15.25 -0.09 14.78
CA VAL A 398 -16.69 0.17 14.91
C VAL A 398 -17.27 0.56 13.56
N LEU A 399 -16.60 1.45 12.80
CA LEU A 399 -17.01 1.83 11.45
C LEU A 399 -17.07 0.61 10.51
N LEU A 400 -16.06 -0.27 10.56
CA LEU A 400 -16.02 -1.49 9.76
C LEU A 400 -17.19 -2.44 10.11
N LEU A 401 -17.42 -2.69 11.41
CA LEU A 401 -18.52 -3.54 11.86
C LEU A 401 -19.88 -2.90 11.57
N TRP A 402 -19.97 -1.58 11.58
CA TRP A 402 -21.15 -0.84 11.18
C TRP A 402 -21.47 -1.07 9.70
N LEU A 403 -20.47 -0.89 8.82
CA LEU A 403 -20.58 -1.05 7.37
C LEU A 403 -20.81 -2.52 6.95
N PHE A 404 -20.19 -3.47 7.66
CA PHE A 404 -20.28 -4.91 7.37
C PHE A 404 -20.81 -5.70 8.57
N PRO A 405 -22.14 -5.79 8.77
CA PRO A 405 -22.73 -6.47 9.92
C PRO A 405 -22.42 -7.98 9.94
N VAL A 406 -22.11 -8.57 8.78
CA VAL A 406 -21.71 -9.99 8.65
C VAL A 406 -20.46 -10.31 9.48
N LEU A 407 -19.55 -9.34 9.65
CA LEU A 407 -18.33 -9.53 10.44
C LEU A 407 -18.60 -9.61 11.95
N ARG A 408 -19.77 -9.15 12.42
CA ARG A 408 -20.13 -9.17 13.85
C ARG A 408 -20.42 -10.58 14.36
N SER A 409 -20.93 -11.46 13.50
CA SER A 409 -21.41 -12.80 13.86
C SER A 409 -20.39 -13.91 13.60
N VAL A 410 -19.22 -13.58 13.04
CA VAL A 410 -18.15 -14.55 12.80
C VAL A 410 -17.60 -15.11 14.11
N SER A 411 -17.43 -16.43 14.16
CA SER A 411 -16.76 -17.14 15.25
C SER A 411 -15.89 -18.25 14.66
N LEU A 412 -14.75 -18.52 15.29
CA LEU A 412 -13.90 -19.66 14.97
C LEU A 412 -14.12 -20.71 16.07
N PRO A 413 -14.85 -21.80 15.81
CA PRO A 413 -15.24 -22.75 16.86
C PRO A 413 -14.06 -23.56 17.39
N ASP A 414 -13.09 -23.91 16.53
CA ASP A 414 -11.99 -24.81 16.86
C ASP A 414 -10.63 -24.31 16.35
N ALA A 415 -9.54 -24.82 16.93
CA ALA A 415 -8.17 -24.54 16.49
C ALA A 415 -7.93 -24.92 15.01
N THR A 416 -8.63 -25.93 14.50
CA THR A 416 -8.60 -26.32 13.08
C THR A 416 -9.16 -25.24 12.17
N ALA A 417 -10.19 -24.50 12.62
CA ALA A 417 -10.75 -23.36 11.89
C ALA A 417 -9.77 -22.16 11.87
N VAL A 418 -9.00 -21.96 12.94
CA VAL A 418 -7.91 -20.96 13.01
C VAL A 418 -6.81 -21.31 12.01
N VAL A 419 -6.36 -22.58 11.97
CA VAL A 419 -5.33 -23.01 11.01
C VAL A 419 -5.83 -22.92 9.57
N ARG A 420 -7.07 -23.33 9.30
CA ARG A 420 -7.67 -23.24 7.95
C ARG A 420 -7.80 -21.80 7.48
N SER A 421 -8.25 -20.89 8.34
CA SER A 421 -8.31 -19.46 8.01
C SER A 421 -6.92 -18.88 7.81
N GLY A 422 -5.94 -19.22 8.65
CA GLY A 422 -4.53 -18.85 8.44
C GLY A 422 -3.99 -19.33 7.09
N ALA A 423 -4.28 -20.57 6.68
CA ALA A 423 -3.86 -21.11 5.38
C ALA A 423 -4.51 -20.40 4.20
N ILE A 424 -5.82 -20.14 4.26
CA ILE A 424 -6.54 -19.36 3.23
C ILE A 424 -5.97 -17.94 3.15
N GLY A 425 -5.71 -17.31 4.30
CA GLY A 425 -5.09 -16.00 4.38
C GLY A 425 -3.69 -15.99 3.78
N LEU A 426 -2.86 -17.00 4.04
CA LEU A 426 -1.54 -17.12 3.42
C LEU A 426 -1.63 -17.25 1.91
N THR A 427 -2.55 -18.09 1.40
CA THR A 427 -2.77 -18.18 -0.05
C THR A 427 -3.24 -16.86 -0.62
N ALA A 428 -4.18 -16.16 0.02
CA ALA A 428 -4.66 -14.86 -0.46
C ALA A 428 -3.57 -13.78 -0.41
N ALA A 429 -2.77 -13.73 0.64
CA ALA A 429 -1.69 -12.76 0.80
C ALA A 429 -0.64 -12.87 -0.31
N VAL A 430 -0.43 -14.07 -0.86
CA VAL A 430 0.51 -14.29 -1.98
C VAL A 430 -0.20 -14.16 -3.33
N THR A 431 -1.37 -14.79 -3.50
CA THR A 431 -2.06 -14.83 -4.80
C THR A 431 -2.67 -13.50 -5.18
N LEU A 432 -3.20 -12.73 -4.23
CA LEU A 432 -3.89 -11.46 -4.51
C LEU A 432 -2.97 -10.38 -5.10
N PRO A 433 -1.76 -10.10 -4.56
CA PRO A 433 -0.85 -9.15 -5.20
C PRO A 433 -0.31 -9.68 -6.53
N VAL A 434 -0.05 -10.98 -6.65
CA VAL A 434 0.41 -11.58 -7.92
C VAL A 434 -0.68 -11.48 -9.00
N ALA A 435 -1.93 -11.80 -8.68
CA ALA A 435 -3.06 -11.67 -9.59
C ALA A 435 -3.33 -10.22 -9.98
N ALA A 436 -3.23 -9.28 -9.02
CA ALA A 436 -3.33 -7.85 -9.30
C ALA A 436 -2.24 -7.39 -10.28
N LEU A 437 -1.00 -7.85 -10.08
CA LEU A 437 0.13 -7.50 -10.94
C LEU A 437 -0.03 -8.10 -12.34
N ILE A 438 -0.49 -9.35 -12.46
CA ILE A 438 -0.82 -9.98 -13.74
C ILE A 438 -1.92 -9.20 -14.48
N LEU A 439 -2.97 -8.76 -13.77
CA LEU A 439 -4.03 -7.93 -14.36
C LEU A 439 -3.47 -6.60 -14.88
N CYS A 440 -2.55 -5.97 -14.13
CA CYS A 440 -1.91 -4.72 -14.53
C CYS A 440 -1.07 -4.82 -15.81
N VAL A 441 -0.64 -6.02 -16.23
CA VAL A 441 0.09 -6.20 -17.51
C VAL A 441 -0.80 -5.89 -18.72
N THR A 442 -2.13 -5.96 -18.57
CA THR A 442 -3.06 -5.65 -19.66
C THR A 442 -3.61 -4.22 -19.52
N ILE A 443 -3.74 -3.49 -20.64
CA ILE A 443 -4.29 -2.12 -20.64
C ILE A 443 -5.71 -2.08 -20.03
N VAL A 444 -6.52 -3.10 -20.31
CA VAL A 444 -7.88 -3.24 -19.76
C VAL A 444 -7.85 -3.71 -18.30
N GLY A 445 -6.84 -4.48 -17.89
CA GLY A 445 -6.71 -5.01 -16.54
C GLY A 445 -5.99 -4.07 -15.58
N LEU A 446 -5.32 -3.01 -16.02
CA LEU A 446 -4.73 -1.97 -15.15
C LEU A 446 -5.73 -1.39 -14.14
N PRO A 447 -6.92 -0.90 -14.53
CA PRO A 447 -7.90 -0.41 -13.54
C PRO A 447 -8.37 -1.51 -12.59
N LEU A 448 -8.54 -2.75 -13.07
CA LEU A 448 -8.96 -3.90 -12.26
C LEU A 448 -7.86 -4.38 -11.31
N GLY A 449 -6.60 -4.34 -11.74
CA GLY A 449 -5.43 -4.72 -10.96
C GLY A 449 -5.16 -3.72 -9.84
N VAL A 450 -5.21 -2.42 -10.14
CA VAL A 450 -5.14 -1.36 -9.12
C VAL A 450 -6.28 -1.49 -8.11
N LEU A 451 -7.52 -1.71 -8.58
CA LEU A 451 -8.67 -1.90 -7.70
C LEU A 451 -8.50 -3.15 -6.82
N THR A 452 -8.03 -4.27 -7.38
CA THR A 452 -7.76 -5.50 -6.64
C THR A 452 -6.68 -5.29 -5.58
N PHE A 453 -5.60 -4.58 -5.93
CA PHE A 453 -4.52 -4.24 -5.01
C PHE A 453 -5.01 -3.35 -3.86
N LEU A 454 -5.80 -2.32 -4.16
CA LEU A 454 -6.39 -1.44 -3.15
C LEU A 454 -7.34 -2.20 -2.21
N ILE A 455 -8.23 -3.02 -2.75
CA ILE A 455 -9.14 -3.86 -1.94
C ILE A 455 -8.34 -4.83 -1.06
N GLY A 456 -7.27 -5.43 -1.61
CA GLY A 456 -6.35 -6.28 -0.85
C GLY A 456 -5.64 -5.56 0.29
N ALA A 457 -5.13 -4.35 0.03
CA ALA A 457 -4.47 -3.51 1.04
C ALA A 457 -5.44 -3.11 2.16
N VAL A 458 -6.68 -2.73 1.80
CA VAL A 458 -7.76 -2.44 2.74
C VAL A 458 -8.10 -3.68 3.57
N ALA A 459 -8.21 -4.86 2.96
CA ALA A 459 -8.46 -6.11 3.68
C ALA A 459 -7.32 -6.47 4.65
N LEU A 460 -6.05 -6.29 4.25
CA LEU A 460 -4.89 -6.48 5.11
C LEU A 460 -4.90 -5.53 6.30
N TYR A 461 -5.23 -4.26 6.09
CA TYR A 461 -5.37 -3.27 7.15
C TYR A 461 -6.41 -3.69 8.20
N PHE A 462 -7.60 -4.13 7.75
CA PHE A 462 -8.69 -4.53 8.64
C PHE A 462 -8.60 -5.95 9.19
N SER A 463 -7.63 -6.76 8.74
CA SER A 463 -7.51 -8.17 9.11
C SER A 463 -7.43 -8.38 10.64
N LYS A 464 -6.59 -7.59 11.33
CA LYS A 464 -6.43 -7.69 12.79
C LYS A 464 -7.69 -7.30 13.56
N THR A 465 -8.44 -6.33 13.03
CA THR A 465 -9.70 -5.88 13.63
C THR A 465 -10.75 -6.99 13.61
N VAL A 466 -10.80 -7.78 12.53
CA VAL A 466 -11.70 -8.94 12.45
C VAL A 466 -11.29 -10.02 13.47
N VAL A 467 -9.99 -10.26 13.65
CA VAL A 467 -9.50 -11.21 14.66
C VAL A 467 -9.72 -10.70 16.09
N ALA A 468 -9.57 -9.41 16.33
CA ALA A 468 -9.93 -8.80 17.60
C ALA A 468 -11.40 -9.07 17.92
N GLN A 469 -12.30 -8.88 16.96
CA GLN A 469 -13.72 -9.15 17.16
C GLN A 469 -14.02 -10.62 17.48
N THR A 470 -13.34 -11.58 16.84
CA THR A 470 -13.54 -13.02 17.14
C THR A 470 -12.98 -13.40 18.51
N ILE A 471 -11.80 -12.89 18.89
CA ILE A 471 -11.20 -13.11 20.21
C ILE A 471 -12.09 -12.52 21.30
N GLY A 472 -12.54 -11.28 21.14
CA GLY A 472 -13.38 -10.61 22.13
C GLY A 472 -14.72 -11.28 22.35
N ARG A 473 -15.32 -11.86 21.29
CA ARG A 473 -16.53 -12.69 21.41
C ARG A 473 -16.28 -14.03 22.08
N ALA A 474 -15.13 -14.64 21.87
CA ALA A 474 -14.76 -15.88 22.55
C ALA A 474 -14.59 -15.66 24.07
N ILE A 475 -14.04 -14.49 24.46
CA ILE A 475 -13.83 -14.13 25.87
C ILE A 475 -15.13 -13.73 26.56
N LEU A 476 -15.94 -12.86 25.94
CA LEU A 476 -17.19 -12.34 26.53
C LEU A 476 -18.41 -13.21 26.19
N ARG A 477 -18.21 -14.52 26.01
CA ARG A 477 -19.29 -15.42 25.59
C ARG A 477 -20.29 -15.61 26.72
N ASP A 478 -21.44 -14.95 26.60
CA ASP A 478 -22.59 -15.12 27.49
C ASP A 478 -23.75 -15.80 26.71
N PRO A 479 -24.23 -16.98 27.16
CA PRO A 479 -25.36 -17.69 26.55
C PRO A 479 -26.71 -16.98 26.69
N GLU A 480 -26.90 -16.15 27.72
CA GLU A 480 -28.20 -15.54 28.04
C GLU A 480 -28.33 -14.13 27.45
N ASN A 481 -27.23 -13.36 27.36
CA ASN A 481 -27.22 -12.01 26.80
C ASN A 481 -26.03 -11.78 25.87
N PRO A 482 -26.19 -11.78 24.53
CA PRO A 482 -25.08 -11.55 23.63
C PRO A 482 -24.48 -10.15 23.86
N PRO A 483 -23.18 -10.03 24.15
CA PRO A 483 -22.57 -8.73 24.46
C PRO A 483 -22.63 -7.78 23.27
N HIS A 484 -22.71 -6.48 23.56
CA HIS A 484 -22.69 -5.45 22.52
C HIS A 484 -21.40 -5.53 21.70
N PHE A 485 -21.49 -5.42 20.37
CA PHE A 485 -20.37 -5.62 19.45
C PHE A 485 -19.18 -4.68 19.72
N ALA A 486 -19.43 -3.51 20.32
CA ALA A 486 -18.38 -2.59 20.74
C ALA A 486 -17.57 -3.14 21.94
N ALA A 487 -18.22 -3.80 22.89
CA ALA A 487 -17.57 -4.39 24.06
C ALA A 487 -16.69 -5.58 23.68
N THR A 488 -17.13 -6.40 22.72
CA THR A 488 -16.32 -7.49 22.18
C THR A 488 -15.13 -6.94 21.41
N LEU A 489 -15.32 -5.90 20.59
CA LEU A 489 -14.25 -5.31 19.80
C LEU A 489 -13.15 -4.72 20.68
N ILE A 490 -13.50 -3.91 21.69
CA ILE A 490 -12.50 -3.28 22.57
C ILE A 490 -11.71 -4.33 23.36
N THR A 491 -12.39 -5.35 23.88
CA THR A 491 -11.77 -6.43 24.64
C THR A 491 -10.77 -7.21 23.79
N GLY A 492 -11.16 -7.59 22.57
CA GLY A 492 -10.26 -8.28 21.67
C GLY A 492 -9.12 -7.40 21.13
N LEU A 493 -9.36 -6.11 20.94
CA LEU A 493 -8.35 -5.17 20.47
C LEU A 493 -7.25 -4.94 21.51
N VAL A 494 -7.62 -4.88 22.79
CA VAL A 494 -6.65 -4.86 23.90
C VAL A 494 -5.78 -6.12 23.87
N VAL A 495 -6.37 -7.30 23.71
CA VAL A 495 -5.62 -8.57 23.62
C VAL A 495 -4.66 -8.57 22.43
N VAL A 496 -5.11 -8.13 21.26
CA VAL A 496 -4.27 -8.05 20.05
C VAL A 496 -3.11 -7.07 20.22
N ILE A 497 -3.36 -5.89 20.81
CA ILE A 497 -2.32 -4.88 21.06
C ILE A 497 -1.28 -5.40 22.04
N VAL A 498 -1.70 -6.07 23.12
CA VAL A 498 -0.78 -6.69 24.08
C VAL A 498 0.04 -7.79 23.41
N ALA A 499 -0.60 -8.66 22.61
CA ALA A 499 0.07 -9.73 21.89
C ALA A 499 1.13 -9.23 20.91
N VAL A 500 0.85 -8.15 20.18
CA VAL A 500 1.77 -7.57 19.18
C VAL A 500 2.91 -6.76 19.82
N ASN A 501 2.72 -6.23 21.02
CA ASN A 501 3.76 -5.47 21.72
C ASN A 501 4.68 -6.32 22.61
N LEU A 502 4.46 -7.64 22.71
CA LEU A 502 5.36 -8.54 23.43
C LEU A 502 6.75 -8.59 22.76
N PRO A 503 7.85 -8.41 23.53
CA PRO A 503 9.21 -8.53 22.99
C PRO A 503 9.45 -9.95 22.44
N PHE A 504 10.19 -10.05 21.32
CA PHE A 504 10.49 -11.27 20.55
C PHE A 504 9.29 -11.96 19.86
N ILE A 505 8.14 -12.08 20.53
CA ILE A 505 6.96 -12.81 20.02
C ILE A 505 6.06 -11.90 19.18
N GLY A 506 6.05 -10.59 19.45
CA GLY A 506 5.14 -9.63 18.83
C GLY A 506 5.22 -9.57 17.30
N GLY A 507 6.41 -9.76 16.73
CA GLY A 507 6.59 -9.82 15.27
C GLY A 507 5.90 -11.03 14.63
N ILE A 508 6.03 -12.21 15.24
CA ILE A 508 5.38 -13.45 14.76
C ILE A 508 3.87 -13.35 14.97
N ALA A 509 3.43 -12.91 16.14
CA ALA A 509 2.02 -12.71 16.46
C ALA A 509 1.34 -11.74 15.46
N ASN A 510 2.03 -10.66 15.10
CA ASN A 510 1.56 -9.70 14.10
C ASN A 510 1.28 -10.36 12.74
N VAL A 511 2.22 -11.16 12.23
CA VAL A 511 2.05 -11.87 10.95
C VAL A 511 0.90 -12.88 11.04
N VAL A 512 0.88 -13.72 12.07
CA VAL A 512 -0.13 -14.78 12.23
C VAL A 512 -1.54 -14.19 12.34
N LEU A 513 -1.73 -13.16 13.18
CA LEU A 513 -3.04 -12.51 13.34
C LEU A 513 -3.51 -11.85 12.05
N THR A 514 -2.60 -11.27 11.27
CA THR A 514 -2.93 -10.68 9.96
C THR A 514 -3.38 -11.75 8.97
N LEU A 515 -2.67 -12.88 8.90
CA LEU A 515 -3.03 -13.99 8.01
C LEU A 515 -4.38 -14.61 8.37
N VAL A 516 -4.62 -14.88 9.66
CA VAL A 516 -5.91 -15.42 10.12
C VAL A 516 -7.06 -14.46 9.78
N GLY A 517 -6.87 -13.15 10.03
CA GLY A 517 -7.86 -12.13 9.73
C GLY A 517 -8.19 -12.03 8.25
N LEU A 518 -7.16 -12.05 7.39
CA LEU A 518 -7.33 -12.02 5.94
C LEU A 518 -8.10 -13.27 5.47
N GLY A 519 -7.77 -14.43 6.01
CA GLY A 519 -8.45 -15.67 5.70
C GLY A 519 -9.93 -15.70 6.10
N ILE A 520 -10.28 -15.09 7.23
CA ILE A 520 -11.69 -14.89 7.62
C ILE A 520 -12.41 -14.05 6.58
N ILE A 521 -11.85 -12.90 6.18
CA ILE A 521 -12.46 -12.00 5.20
C ILE A 521 -12.66 -12.73 3.86
N VAL A 522 -11.62 -13.42 3.37
CA VAL A 522 -11.66 -14.14 2.09
C VAL A 522 -12.65 -15.30 2.15
N SER A 523 -12.68 -16.08 3.24
CA SER A 523 -13.63 -17.19 3.38
C SER A 523 -15.09 -16.74 3.38
N LEU A 524 -15.41 -15.58 3.94
CA LEU A 524 -16.75 -15.00 3.90
C LEU A 524 -17.15 -14.58 2.49
N VAL A 525 -16.21 -13.99 1.74
CA VAL A 525 -16.41 -13.62 0.34
C VAL A 525 -16.66 -14.88 -0.51
N LEU A 526 -15.82 -15.91 -0.37
CA LEU A 526 -15.98 -17.19 -1.09
C LEU A 526 -17.29 -17.90 -0.73
N ALA A 527 -17.69 -17.89 0.55
CA ALA A 527 -18.95 -18.49 0.99
C ALA A 527 -20.18 -17.78 0.41
N ARG A 528 -20.07 -16.48 0.12
CA ARG A 528 -21.14 -15.71 -0.54
C ARG A 528 -21.27 -16.11 -2.02
N PHE A 529 -20.15 -16.20 -2.74
CA PHE A 529 -20.15 -16.63 -4.14
C PHE A 529 -20.68 -18.06 -4.34
N ASN A 530 -20.37 -18.99 -3.42
CA ASN A 530 -20.87 -20.36 -3.52
C ASN A 530 -22.37 -20.52 -3.18
N ARG A 531 -23.01 -19.54 -2.53
CA ARG A 531 -24.46 -19.58 -2.26
C ARG A 531 -25.28 -19.15 -3.49
N ASP A 532 -24.68 -18.41 -4.41
CA ASP A 532 -25.34 -17.88 -5.60
C ASP A 532 -25.15 -18.79 -6.84
N ALA A 533 -24.47 -19.92 -6.70
CA ALA A 533 -24.35 -20.92 -7.76
C ALA A 533 -25.61 -21.80 -7.82
N PRO A 534 -26.36 -21.85 -8.94
CA PRO A 534 -27.47 -22.78 -9.08
C PRO A 534 -26.93 -24.22 -9.03
N ALA A 535 -27.62 -25.06 -8.26
CA ALA A 535 -27.31 -26.48 -8.06
C ALA A 535 -27.38 -27.30 -9.36
#